data_AF-A0A8H5G4Z9-F1
#
_entry.id   AF-A0A8H5G4Z9-F1
#
_cell.length_a   1.000
_cell.length_b   1.000
_cell.length_c   1.000
_cell.angle_alpha   90.00
_cell.angle_beta   90.00
_cell.angle_gamma   90.00
#
_symmetry.space_group_name_H-M   'P 1'
#
loop_
_entity.id
_entity.type
_entity.pdbx_description
1 polymer ?
#
loop_
_entity_poly.entity_id
_entity_poly.type
_entity_poly.pdbx_seq_one_letter_code
_entity_poly.pdbx_strand_id
1 'polypeptide(L)'
;MKLSIALNKPKAPAIPPPTLSRPSAFGNGDDNDDTNDTPSTLLSSDGKTSVNKVTLAQNMQSSKAMKKKMEAEKQVDDTVYEYDEIWDKMQEAKLKAKATKEQESKERKPKYIHGLLNAAATRKLDHLRAEEKMMQRERELEGDEFKDKESFVTQAYKDQMVQVRKAEEEEKRREEMQKKQGGPSTGMAHFYRKLLEESEQQHEATVAATQEKRVIGPQGPMPNLTITKPPDFTPMSDLELARVAREQGKEVEVNDDGHIVDKRDLLSAGLNLSLPNTRRLGKQSQTTAGDEPDKPVKIHTAVGAAASRREINERRRREIMQQMEIEKRRATNEKQREEDEKLRRTVAKRNTESDVLSARERYLARKRQKLEVTEVNQGGGSSGDL
;
A
#
# COMPACT_ATOMS: atom_id res chain seq x y z
N MET A 1 -25.38 -48.70 0.26
CA MET A 1 -26.28 -48.83 -0.90
C MET A 1 -25.94 -47.72 -1.87
N LYS A 2 -25.43 -48.10 -3.05
CA LYS A 2 -25.18 -47.22 -4.18
C LYS A 2 -26.52 -47.02 -4.88
N LEU A 3 -27.01 -45.79 -4.99
CA LEU A 3 -28.19 -45.47 -5.81
C LEU A 3 -27.91 -44.20 -6.59
N SER A 4 -27.31 -44.41 -7.76
CA SER A 4 -27.27 -43.53 -8.91
C SER A 4 -28.65 -43.48 -9.56
N ILE A 5 -29.26 -42.30 -9.67
CA ILE A 5 -30.46 -42.07 -10.47
C ILE A 5 -30.06 -41.16 -11.63
N ALA A 6 -30.09 -41.75 -12.82
CA ALA A 6 -29.88 -41.11 -14.11
C ALA A 6 -31.20 -40.48 -14.60
N LEU A 7 -31.13 -39.30 -15.23
CA LEU A 7 -31.97 -38.99 -16.39
C LEU A 7 -31.37 -37.84 -17.23
N ASN A 8 -30.40 -38.19 -18.09
CA ASN A 8 -30.01 -37.34 -19.22
C ASN A 8 -31.08 -37.44 -20.31
N LYS A 9 -31.66 -36.31 -20.71
CA LYS A 9 -32.52 -36.19 -21.89
C LYS A 9 -31.65 -36.08 -23.15
N PRO A 10 -31.87 -36.87 -24.21
CA PRO A 10 -31.21 -36.64 -25.50
C PRO A 10 -31.89 -35.48 -26.24
N LYS A 11 -31.10 -34.45 -26.55
CA LYS A 11 -31.49 -33.33 -27.42
C LYS A 11 -31.40 -33.80 -28.87
N ALA A 12 -32.54 -33.92 -29.55
CA ALA A 12 -32.59 -34.22 -30.98
C ALA A 12 -32.01 -33.04 -31.81
N PRO A 13 -31.28 -33.31 -32.90
CA PRO A 13 -30.71 -32.26 -33.75
C PRO A 13 -31.81 -31.62 -34.62
N ALA A 14 -32.04 -30.32 -34.43
CA ALA A 14 -32.92 -29.53 -35.26
C ALA A 14 -32.18 -29.13 -36.55
N ILE A 15 -32.75 -29.53 -37.68
CA ILE A 15 -32.34 -29.20 -39.05
C ILE A 15 -32.58 -27.69 -39.29
N PRO A 16 -31.60 -26.92 -39.79
CA PRO A 16 -31.76 -25.49 -40.04
C PRO A 16 -32.59 -25.22 -41.32
N PRO A 17 -33.34 -24.10 -41.39
CA PRO A 17 -34.10 -23.70 -42.58
C PRO A 17 -33.17 -23.26 -43.74
N PRO A 18 -33.63 -23.31 -45.01
CA PRO A 18 -32.79 -23.06 -46.18
C PRO A 18 -32.27 -21.62 -46.24
N THR A 19 -30.97 -21.48 -46.49
CA THR A 19 -30.24 -20.22 -46.53
C THR A 19 -30.33 -19.55 -47.90
N LEU A 20 -30.81 -18.30 -47.94
CA LEU A 20 -30.69 -17.40 -49.09
C LEU A 20 -29.24 -16.87 -49.17
N SER A 21 -28.58 -17.14 -50.30
CA SER A 21 -27.24 -16.62 -50.63
C SER A 21 -27.24 -15.08 -50.71
N ARG A 22 -26.51 -14.42 -49.81
CA ARG A 22 -26.09 -13.02 -49.95
C ARG A 22 -24.61 -12.98 -50.38
N PRO A 23 -24.22 -12.16 -51.36
CA PRO A 23 -22.81 -12.01 -51.72
C PRO A 23 -22.06 -11.27 -50.59
N SER A 24 -21.06 -11.90 -50.00
CA SER A 24 -20.15 -11.27 -49.03
C SER A 24 -19.05 -10.51 -49.75
N ALA A 25 -18.84 -9.26 -49.35
CA ALA A 25 -17.82 -8.33 -49.84
C ALA A 25 -16.55 -8.28 -48.96
N PHE A 26 -16.39 -9.21 -48.00
CA PHE A 26 -15.17 -9.35 -47.20
C PHE A 26 -14.89 -10.83 -46.98
N GLY A 27 -13.89 -11.35 -47.67
CA GLY A 27 -13.40 -12.72 -47.54
C GLY A 27 -12.32 -12.81 -46.48
N ASN A 28 -12.61 -13.50 -45.38
CA ASN A 28 -11.60 -14.20 -44.58
C ASN A 28 -11.75 -15.69 -44.92
N GLY A 29 -10.82 -16.21 -45.72
CA GLY A 29 -10.64 -17.63 -45.96
C GLY A 29 -9.34 -18.07 -45.31
N ASP A 30 -9.47 -18.79 -44.21
CA ASP A 30 -8.46 -19.66 -43.62
C ASP A 30 -8.58 -21.01 -44.33
N ASP A 31 -7.60 -21.37 -45.17
CA ASP A 31 -6.88 -22.67 -45.16
C ASP A 31 -5.83 -22.72 -46.30
N ASN A 32 -4.76 -23.48 -46.04
CA ASN A 32 -3.44 -23.53 -46.66
C ASN A 32 -3.37 -24.03 -48.12
N ASP A 33 -2.51 -23.44 -48.96
CA ASP A 33 -1.28 -24.06 -49.53
C ASP A 33 -0.63 -23.19 -50.64
N ASP A 34 0.70 -23.06 -50.51
CA ASP A 34 1.73 -22.89 -51.54
C ASP A 34 1.49 -21.97 -52.76
N THR A 35 2.13 -20.79 -52.77
CA THR A 35 3.04 -20.34 -53.84
C THR A 35 3.53 -18.91 -53.59
N ASN A 36 4.86 -18.74 -53.57
CA ASN A 36 5.52 -17.45 -53.72
C ASN A 36 5.04 -16.76 -55.00
N ASP A 37 4.60 -15.50 -54.93
CA ASP A 37 4.78 -14.59 -56.07
C ASP A 37 4.88 -13.11 -55.64
N THR A 38 6.05 -12.58 -55.95
CA THR A 38 6.47 -11.18 -55.89
C THR A 38 5.71 -10.30 -56.89
N PRO A 39 5.53 -8.98 -56.64
CA PRO A 39 4.86 -8.11 -57.62
C PRO A 39 5.82 -7.76 -58.77
N SER A 40 5.64 -8.42 -59.92
CA SER A 40 6.41 -8.13 -61.14
C SER A 40 5.75 -7.02 -61.97
N THR A 41 6.46 -5.90 -62.00
CA THR A 41 6.79 -5.07 -63.16
C THR A 41 5.84 -5.03 -64.36
N LEU A 42 5.32 -3.81 -64.57
CA LEU A 42 4.84 -3.24 -65.83
C LEU A 42 5.66 -3.72 -67.06
N LEU A 43 4.98 -4.25 -68.09
CA LEU A 43 5.42 -4.05 -69.46
C LEU A 43 4.25 -4.04 -70.46
N SER A 44 4.33 -3.02 -71.30
CA SER A 44 3.48 -2.54 -72.37
C SER A 44 2.91 -3.58 -73.36
N SER A 45 1.69 -3.31 -73.83
CA SER A 45 1.33 -3.61 -75.23
C SER A 45 0.53 -2.45 -75.82
N ASP A 46 1.10 -1.87 -76.87
CA ASP A 46 0.54 -0.81 -77.70
C ASP A 46 -0.83 -1.15 -78.29
N GLY A 47 -1.74 -0.18 -78.25
CA GLY A 47 -3.05 -0.30 -78.90
C GLY A 47 -3.99 0.88 -78.63
N LYS A 48 -3.85 1.94 -79.42
CA LYS A 48 -4.89 2.96 -79.74
C LYS A 48 -5.96 3.24 -78.67
N THR A 49 -5.72 4.19 -77.75
CA THR A 49 -6.81 4.98 -77.12
C THR A 49 -6.32 6.38 -76.69
N SER A 50 -6.04 7.27 -77.65
CA SER A 50 -5.78 8.70 -77.36
C SER A 50 -7.03 9.46 -76.88
N VAL A 51 -8.18 8.79 -76.77
CA VAL A 51 -9.45 9.38 -76.32
C VAL A 51 -9.68 9.21 -74.80
N ASN A 52 -8.96 8.29 -74.16
CA ASN A 52 -9.11 8.01 -72.71
C ASN A 52 -8.22 8.87 -71.80
N LYS A 53 -7.26 9.63 -72.36
CA LYS A 53 -6.46 10.57 -71.56
C LYS A 53 -7.22 11.84 -71.19
N VAL A 54 -8.18 12.27 -72.01
CA VAL A 54 -9.00 13.46 -71.75
C VAL A 54 -10.07 13.18 -70.69
N THR A 55 -10.65 11.98 -70.68
CA THR A 55 -11.62 11.55 -69.64
C THR A 55 -10.95 11.29 -68.30
N LEU A 56 -9.70 10.79 -68.28
CA LEU A 56 -8.92 10.66 -67.04
C LEU A 56 -8.47 12.02 -66.48
N ALA A 57 -8.12 12.98 -67.35
CA ALA A 57 -7.78 14.34 -66.95
C ALA A 57 -9.00 15.19 -66.51
N GLN A 58 -10.19 14.94 -67.08
CA GLN A 58 -11.43 15.58 -66.62
C GLN A 58 -11.93 15.01 -65.29
N ASN A 59 -11.68 13.73 -64.98
CA ASN A 59 -11.96 13.14 -63.67
C ASN A 59 -10.97 13.58 -62.57
N MET A 60 -9.90 14.31 -62.91
CA MET A 60 -8.99 14.95 -61.96
C MET A 60 -9.42 16.35 -61.53
N GLN A 61 -10.50 16.90 -62.11
CA GLN A 61 -11.16 18.08 -61.56
C GLN A 61 -12.00 17.65 -60.36
N SER A 62 -11.32 17.31 -59.25
CA SER A 62 -11.99 17.15 -57.97
C SER A 62 -12.91 18.35 -57.78
N SER A 63 -14.21 18.06 -57.60
CA SER A 63 -15.23 19.10 -57.56
C SER A 63 -14.82 20.17 -56.54
N LYS A 64 -15.15 21.45 -56.78
CA LYS A 64 -14.81 22.53 -55.83
C LYS A 64 -15.26 22.19 -54.40
N ALA A 65 -16.33 21.39 -54.26
CA ALA A 65 -16.79 20.82 -53.00
C ALA A 65 -15.80 19.80 -52.40
N MET A 66 -15.26 18.88 -53.19
CA MET A 66 -14.23 17.92 -52.74
C MET A 66 -12.93 18.64 -52.34
N LYS A 67 -12.50 19.66 -53.09
CA LYS A 67 -11.34 20.50 -52.74
C LYS A 67 -11.57 21.25 -51.42
N LYS A 68 -12.74 21.85 -51.23
CA LYS A 68 -13.12 22.51 -49.96
C LYS A 68 -13.15 21.53 -48.78
N LYS A 69 -13.62 20.29 -48.97
CA LYS A 69 -13.60 19.27 -47.92
C LYS A 69 -12.18 18.85 -47.56
N MET A 70 -11.34 18.63 -48.56
CA MET A 70 -9.94 18.24 -48.36
C MET A 70 -9.10 19.38 -47.77
N GLU A 71 -9.40 20.65 -48.12
CA GLU A 71 -8.84 21.84 -47.47
C GLU A 71 -9.33 21.95 -46.03
N ALA A 72 -10.61 21.70 -45.76
CA ALA A 72 -11.13 21.69 -44.40
C ALA A 72 -10.51 20.56 -43.56
N GLU A 73 -10.33 19.37 -44.11
CA GLU A 73 -9.66 18.23 -43.45
C GLU A 73 -8.18 18.53 -43.17
N LYS A 74 -7.47 19.20 -44.09
CA LYS A 74 -6.09 19.68 -43.85
C LYS A 74 -5.97 20.79 -42.80
N GLN A 75 -7.07 21.46 -42.47
CA GLN A 75 -7.12 22.47 -41.40
C GLN A 75 -7.46 21.86 -40.05
N VAL A 76 -7.89 20.58 -40.02
CA VAL A 76 -8.03 19.84 -38.78
C VAL A 76 -6.64 19.42 -38.33
N ASP A 77 -6.35 19.59 -37.05
CA ASP A 77 -5.10 19.16 -36.44
C ASP A 77 -4.91 17.64 -36.66
N ASP A 78 -3.73 17.23 -37.15
CA ASP A 78 -3.40 15.82 -37.48
C ASP A 78 -3.61 14.88 -36.27
N THR A 79 -3.64 15.48 -35.09
CA THR A 79 -3.75 14.86 -33.78
C THR A 79 -5.14 14.35 -33.43
N VAL A 80 -6.16 14.81 -34.16
CA VAL A 80 -7.57 14.47 -33.94
C VAL A 80 -7.83 12.97 -34.18
N TYR A 81 -6.96 12.28 -34.93
CA TYR A 81 -7.10 10.85 -35.23
C TYR A 81 -6.14 9.95 -34.45
N GLU A 82 -5.31 10.49 -33.55
CA GLU A 82 -4.28 9.73 -32.81
C GLU A 82 -4.82 8.94 -31.60
N TYR A 83 -6.14 8.75 -31.46
CA TYR A 83 -6.73 8.07 -30.31
C TYR A 83 -6.17 6.66 -30.08
N ASP A 84 -6.03 5.88 -31.15
CA ASP A 84 -5.53 4.50 -31.09
C ASP A 84 -4.04 4.49 -30.69
N GLU A 85 -3.24 5.38 -31.28
CA GLU A 85 -1.82 5.48 -30.93
C GLU A 85 -1.57 5.91 -29.48
N ILE A 86 -2.37 6.85 -28.95
CA ILE A 86 -2.28 7.30 -27.55
C ILE A 86 -2.66 6.16 -26.62
N TRP A 87 -3.69 5.39 -26.97
CA TRP A 87 -4.13 4.23 -26.22
C TRP A 87 -3.06 3.13 -26.20
N ASP A 88 -2.49 2.79 -27.34
CA ASP A 88 -1.41 1.80 -27.47
C ASP A 88 -0.18 2.21 -26.65
N LYS A 89 0.25 3.49 -26.72
CA LYS A 89 1.34 4.04 -25.90
C LYS A 89 1.04 3.92 -24.41
N MET A 90 -0.20 4.17 -23.99
CA MET A 90 -0.63 4.03 -22.59
C MET A 90 -0.58 2.56 -22.13
N GLN A 91 -0.96 1.62 -22.99
CA GLN A 91 -0.88 0.19 -22.68
C GLN A 91 0.57 -0.29 -22.62
N GLU A 92 1.42 0.15 -23.55
CA GLU A 92 2.86 -0.13 -23.52
C GLU A 92 3.52 0.41 -22.24
N ALA A 93 3.18 1.63 -21.81
CA ALA A 93 3.69 2.22 -20.57
C ALA A 93 3.29 1.38 -19.35
N LYS A 94 2.03 0.90 -19.30
CA LYS A 94 1.54 0.00 -18.25
C LYS A 94 2.27 -1.35 -18.26
N LEU A 95 2.54 -1.91 -19.43
CA LEU A 95 3.30 -3.16 -19.57
C LEU A 95 4.76 -3.00 -19.11
N LYS A 96 5.41 -1.90 -19.49
CA LYS A 96 6.76 -1.56 -19.02
C LYS A 96 6.81 -1.42 -17.49
N ALA A 97 5.86 -0.70 -16.89
CA ALA A 97 5.76 -0.56 -15.44
C ALA A 97 5.53 -1.90 -14.71
N LYS A 98 4.78 -2.84 -15.31
CA LYS A 98 4.63 -4.20 -14.78
C LYS A 98 5.94 -4.99 -14.89
N ALA A 99 6.62 -4.90 -16.02
CA ALA A 99 7.88 -5.60 -16.24
C ALA A 99 8.98 -5.13 -15.27
N THR A 100 9.08 -3.83 -15.01
CA THR A 100 10.02 -3.29 -14.01
C THR A 100 9.68 -3.77 -12.61
N LYS A 101 8.39 -3.80 -12.23
CA LYS A 101 7.93 -4.33 -10.93
C LYS A 101 8.23 -5.82 -10.78
N GLU A 102 8.13 -6.60 -11.86
CA GLU A 102 8.51 -8.01 -11.87
C GLU A 102 10.03 -8.21 -11.73
N GLN A 103 10.84 -7.38 -12.40
CA GLN A 103 12.29 -7.39 -12.23
C GLN A 103 12.67 -7.05 -10.78
N GLU A 104 12.09 -6.00 -10.21
CA GLU A 104 12.27 -5.64 -8.80
C GLU A 104 11.86 -6.80 -7.87
N SER A 105 10.75 -7.49 -8.19
CA SER A 105 10.30 -8.63 -7.40
C SER A 105 11.28 -9.81 -7.41
N LYS A 106 11.98 -10.05 -8.53
CA LYS A 106 12.98 -11.10 -8.69
C LYS A 106 14.28 -10.76 -7.94
N GLU A 107 14.67 -9.50 -7.93
CA GLU A 107 15.85 -9.02 -7.20
C GLU A 107 15.61 -8.90 -5.68
N ARG A 108 14.33 -8.79 -5.28
CA ARG A 108 13.97 -8.58 -3.88
C ARG A 108 14.35 -9.77 -3.01
N LYS A 109 15.27 -9.51 -2.07
CA LYS A 109 15.66 -10.45 -1.02
C LYS A 109 14.44 -10.89 -0.17
N PRO A 110 14.46 -12.10 0.38
CA PRO A 110 13.38 -12.60 1.23
C PRO A 110 13.11 -11.68 2.42
N LYS A 111 11.82 -11.41 2.66
CA LYS A 111 11.33 -10.37 3.59
C LYS A 111 11.89 -10.48 5.01
N TYR A 112 12.16 -11.70 5.49
CA TYR A 112 12.48 -11.95 6.90
C TYR A 112 13.95 -12.32 7.16
N ILE A 113 14.68 -12.86 6.18
CA ILE A 113 16.05 -13.37 6.41
C ILE A 113 16.98 -12.24 6.81
N HIS A 114 16.92 -11.11 6.13
CA HIS A 114 17.75 -9.96 6.47
C HIS A 114 17.48 -9.45 7.90
N GLY A 115 16.21 -9.38 8.30
CA GLY A 115 15.82 -9.00 9.66
C GLY A 115 16.36 -9.98 10.70
N LEU A 116 16.30 -11.28 10.43
CA LEU A 116 16.83 -12.31 11.33
C LEU A 116 18.35 -12.23 11.45
N LEU A 117 19.07 -12.03 10.34
CA LEU A 117 20.52 -11.87 10.33
C LEU A 117 20.95 -10.62 11.09
N ASN A 118 20.26 -9.50 10.88
CA ASN A 118 20.53 -8.27 11.62
C ASN A 118 20.27 -8.46 13.12
N ALA A 119 19.14 -9.08 13.50
CA ALA A 119 18.83 -9.36 14.90
C ALA A 119 19.83 -10.33 15.55
N ALA A 120 20.36 -11.29 14.80
CA ALA A 120 21.43 -12.16 15.28
C ALA A 120 22.74 -11.38 15.46
N ALA A 121 23.07 -10.47 14.54
CA ALA A 121 24.24 -9.62 14.64
C ALA A 121 24.15 -8.64 15.83
N THR A 122 23.00 -7.99 16.04
CA THR A 122 22.81 -7.11 17.20
C THR A 122 22.93 -7.87 18.51
N ARG A 123 22.32 -9.06 18.63
CA ARG A 123 22.48 -9.90 19.84
C ARG A 123 23.93 -10.29 20.11
N LYS A 124 24.72 -10.57 19.06
CA LYS A 124 26.15 -10.84 19.21
C LYS A 124 26.89 -9.62 19.75
N LEU A 125 26.62 -8.44 19.20
CA LEU A 125 27.22 -7.19 19.70
C LEU A 125 26.79 -6.90 21.15
N ASP A 126 25.51 -7.10 21.48
CA ASP A 126 24.99 -6.91 22.83
C ASP A 126 25.62 -7.89 23.84
N HIS A 127 25.86 -9.13 23.43
CA HIS A 127 26.58 -10.11 24.24
C HIS A 127 28.00 -9.63 24.53
N LEU A 128 28.74 -9.18 23.51
CA LEU A 128 30.10 -8.67 23.69
C LEU A 128 30.14 -7.44 24.61
N ARG A 129 29.18 -6.52 24.46
CA ARG A 129 29.03 -5.35 25.35
C ARG A 129 28.73 -5.77 26.80
N ALA A 130 27.91 -6.80 26.99
CA ALA A 130 27.56 -7.31 28.31
C ALA A 130 28.77 -7.95 29.00
N GLU A 131 29.53 -8.78 28.27
CA GLU A 131 30.79 -9.37 28.75
C GLU A 131 31.80 -8.29 29.12
N GLU A 132 31.99 -7.27 28.28
CA GLU A 132 32.89 -6.15 28.56
C GLU A 132 32.51 -5.42 29.86
N LYS A 133 31.22 -5.06 30.01
CA LYS A 133 30.72 -4.41 31.21
C LYS A 133 30.82 -5.30 32.45
N MET A 134 30.68 -6.61 32.28
CA MET A 134 30.87 -7.58 33.36
C MET A 134 32.34 -7.59 33.80
N MET A 135 33.28 -7.75 32.87
CA MET A 135 34.72 -7.73 33.16
C MET A 135 35.17 -6.40 33.77
N GLN A 136 34.61 -5.28 33.33
CA GLN A 136 34.90 -3.98 33.93
C GLN A 136 34.38 -3.90 35.37
N ARG A 137 33.15 -4.36 35.62
CA ARG A 137 32.59 -4.41 36.98
C ARG A 137 33.40 -5.33 37.89
N GLU A 138 33.88 -6.46 37.40
CA GLU A 138 34.76 -7.36 38.16
C GLU A 138 36.07 -6.67 38.55
N ARG A 139 36.72 -5.94 37.62
CA ARG A 139 37.93 -5.16 37.94
C ARG A 139 37.66 -4.03 38.93
N GLU A 140 36.51 -3.37 38.84
CA GLU A 140 36.12 -2.32 39.79
C GLU A 140 35.86 -2.91 41.19
N LEU A 141 35.35 -4.14 41.28
CA LEU A 141 35.16 -4.86 42.54
C LEU A 141 36.48 -5.35 43.14
N GLU A 142 37.41 -5.85 42.31
CA GLU A 142 38.78 -6.19 42.71
C GLU A 142 39.59 -4.95 43.13
N GLY A 143 39.21 -3.77 42.64
CA GLY A 143 39.64 -2.46 43.13
C GLY A 143 41.17 -2.31 43.19
N ASP A 144 41.71 -2.33 44.41
CA ASP A 144 43.12 -2.05 44.69
C ASP A 144 43.96 -3.33 44.81
N GLU A 145 43.34 -4.51 44.85
CA GLU A 145 43.99 -5.80 45.14
C GLU A 145 45.03 -6.22 44.09
N PHE A 146 44.94 -5.66 42.88
CA PHE A 146 45.81 -5.99 41.75
C PHE A 146 46.50 -4.76 41.12
N LYS A 147 46.48 -3.59 41.76
CA LYS A 147 47.14 -2.37 41.26
C LYS A 147 48.66 -2.50 41.16
N ASP A 148 49.26 -3.28 42.06
CA ASP A 148 50.71 -3.51 42.09
C ASP A 148 51.17 -4.59 41.09
N LYS A 149 50.24 -5.25 40.40
CA LYS A 149 50.53 -6.31 39.42
C LYS A 149 50.38 -5.78 38.00
N GLU A 150 51.24 -6.25 37.11
CA GLU A 150 51.24 -5.84 35.70
C GLU A 150 49.97 -6.32 34.99
N SER A 151 49.33 -5.43 34.23
CA SER A 151 48.13 -5.74 33.44
C SER A 151 48.50 -6.04 31.98
N PHE A 152 48.24 -7.28 31.55
CA PHE A 152 48.52 -7.71 30.18
C PHE A 152 47.23 -7.78 29.37
N VAL A 153 47.16 -6.98 28.31
CA VAL A 153 46.05 -6.98 27.37
C VAL A 153 46.50 -7.57 26.04
N THR A 154 45.87 -8.66 25.62
CA THR A 154 46.15 -9.31 24.33
C THR A 154 45.74 -8.41 23.16
N GLN A 155 46.45 -8.50 22.03
CA GLN A 155 46.12 -7.72 20.83
C GLN A 155 44.67 -7.97 20.37
N ALA A 156 44.22 -9.23 20.41
CA ALA A 156 42.85 -9.61 20.07
C ALA A 156 41.79 -8.91 20.93
N TYR A 157 42.05 -8.72 22.23
CA TYR A 157 41.13 -8.00 23.10
C TYR A 157 41.10 -6.50 22.77
N LYS A 158 42.24 -5.90 22.45
CA LYS A 158 42.30 -4.50 21.99
C LYS A 158 41.50 -4.30 20.70
N ASP A 159 41.64 -5.23 19.75
CA ASP A 159 40.91 -5.20 18.49
C ASP A 159 39.40 -5.37 18.71
N GLN A 160 39.01 -6.26 19.62
CA GLN A 160 37.61 -6.45 20.01
C GLN A 160 37.02 -5.18 20.64
N MET A 161 37.74 -4.51 21.53
CA MET A 161 37.31 -3.23 22.13
C MET A 161 37.10 -2.14 21.08
N VAL A 162 38.03 -2.03 20.12
CA VAL A 162 37.92 -1.07 19.02
C VAL A 162 36.73 -1.38 18.13
N GLN A 163 36.47 -2.66 17.84
CA GLN A 163 35.34 -3.09 17.04
C GLN A 163 33.99 -2.78 17.73
N VAL A 164 33.87 -3.07 19.03
CA VAL A 164 32.65 -2.76 19.81
C VAL A 164 32.41 -1.25 19.85
N ARG A 165 33.44 -0.46 20.17
CA ARG A 165 33.36 1.01 20.23
C ARG A 165 32.97 1.63 18.88
N LYS A 166 33.57 1.15 17.79
CA LYS A 166 33.23 1.61 16.43
C LYS A 166 31.78 1.26 16.06
N ALA A 167 31.31 0.06 16.43
CA ALA A 167 29.93 -0.35 16.19
C ALA A 167 28.92 0.50 16.98
N GLU A 168 29.26 0.90 18.22
CA GLU A 168 28.43 1.81 19.03
C GLU A 168 28.36 3.22 18.45
N GLU A 169 29.48 3.78 17.99
CA GLU A 169 29.51 5.10 17.36
C GLU A 169 28.69 5.11 16.05
N GLU A 170 28.77 4.04 15.27
CA GLU A 170 27.98 3.89 14.04
C GLU A 170 26.49 3.73 14.34
N GLU A 171 26.11 2.91 15.33
CA GLU A 171 24.72 2.76 15.77
C GLU A 171 24.15 4.10 16.24
N LYS A 172 24.90 4.81 17.10
CA LYS A 172 24.51 6.11 17.64
C LYS A 172 24.35 7.15 16.53
N ARG A 173 25.28 7.20 15.58
CA ARG A 173 25.17 8.09 14.41
C ARG A 173 23.94 7.75 13.56
N ARG A 174 23.64 6.47 13.38
CA ARG A 174 22.45 6.01 12.63
C ARG A 174 21.16 6.35 13.36
N GLU A 175 21.12 6.23 14.67
CA GLU A 175 19.97 6.60 15.50
C GLU A 175 19.74 8.11 15.47
N GLU A 176 20.79 8.92 15.58
CA GLU A 176 20.71 10.38 15.47
C GLU A 176 20.18 10.83 14.10
N MET A 177 20.64 10.19 13.02
CA MET A 177 20.13 10.44 11.67
C MET A 177 18.65 10.06 11.55
N GLN A 178 18.24 8.90 12.07
CA GLN A 178 16.83 8.49 12.07
C GLN A 178 15.95 9.42 12.92
N LYS A 179 16.45 9.88 14.06
CA LYS A 179 15.75 10.84 14.91
C LYS A 179 15.58 12.19 14.21
N LYS A 180 16.59 12.64 13.45
CA LYS A 180 16.53 13.86 12.63
C LYS A 180 15.59 13.74 11.44
N GLN A 181 15.51 12.58 10.79
CA GLN A 181 14.61 12.35 9.65
C GLN A 181 13.13 12.25 10.04
N GLY A 182 12.82 12.29 11.34
CA GLY A 182 11.50 11.91 11.85
C GLY A 182 11.33 10.40 11.73
N GLY A 183 10.90 9.75 12.81
CA GLY A 183 10.71 8.30 12.81
C GLY A 183 9.85 7.84 11.62
N PRO A 184 10.02 6.60 11.13
CA PRO A 184 9.24 6.10 10.01
C PRO A 184 7.76 6.30 10.34
N SER A 185 7.03 7.08 9.52
CA SER A 185 5.61 7.33 9.76
C SER A 185 4.89 5.98 9.66
N THR A 186 4.70 5.33 10.79
CA THR A 186 4.28 3.94 10.87
C THR A 186 2.78 3.96 11.13
N GLY A 187 2.00 3.45 10.17
CA GLY A 187 0.54 3.38 10.30
C GLY A 187 -0.20 3.36 8.96
N MET A 188 -1.53 3.28 9.04
CA MET A 188 -2.40 3.25 7.86
C MET A 188 -2.25 4.49 6.97
N ALA A 189 -2.00 5.67 7.56
CA ALA A 189 -1.78 6.91 6.81
C ALA A 189 -0.59 6.82 5.85
N HIS A 190 0.51 6.17 6.25
CA HIS A 190 1.65 5.96 5.35
C HIS A 190 1.33 4.96 4.24
N PHE A 191 0.56 3.91 4.55
CA PHE A 191 0.09 2.99 3.52
C PHE A 191 -0.75 3.70 2.46
N TYR A 192 -1.72 4.52 2.89
CA TYR A 192 -2.53 5.31 1.96
C TYR A 192 -1.69 6.33 1.18
N ARG A 193 -0.75 7.03 1.83
CA ARG A 193 0.18 7.94 1.14
C ARG A 193 0.97 7.20 0.06
N LYS A 194 1.56 6.06 0.40
CA LYS A 194 2.34 5.27 -0.56
C LYS A 194 1.48 4.74 -1.71
N LEU A 195 0.25 4.31 -1.43
CA LEU A 195 -0.67 3.86 -2.46
C LEU A 195 -1.03 5.00 -3.44
N LEU A 196 -1.29 6.20 -2.90
CA LEU A 196 -1.57 7.39 -3.70
C LEU A 196 -0.34 7.78 -4.54
N GLU A 197 0.84 7.81 -3.95
CA GLU A 197 2.10 8.09 -4.64
C GLU A 197 2.40 7.06 -5.74
N GLU A 198 2.19 5.77 -5.49
CA GLU A 198 2.32 4.73 -6.54
C GLU A 198 1.29 4.95 -7.68
N SER A 199 0.06 5.34 -7.35
CA SER A 199 -0.96 5.64 -8.37
C SER A 199 -0.65 6.90 -9.18
N GLU A 200 -0.09 7.93 -8.54
CA GLU A 200 0.33 9.17 -9.18
C GLU A 200 1.52 8.91 -10.10
N GLN A 201 2.53 8.17 -9.65
CA GLN A 201 3.68 7.78 -10.48
C GLN A 201 3.26 6.95 -11.70
N GLN A 202 2.32 6.01 -11.55
CA GLN A 202 1.79 5.26 -12.68
C GLN A 202 1.06 6.17 -13.67
N HIS A 203 0.27 7.11 -13.17
CA HIS A 203 -0.45 8.07 -14.00
C HIS A 203 0.51 9.02 -14.73
N GLU A 204 1.48 9.60 -14.01
CA GLU A 204 2.51 10.48 -14.58
C GLU A 204 3.31 9.77 -15.67
N ALA A 205 3.73 8.52 -15.44
CA ALA A 205 4.42 7.72 -16.46
C ALA A 205 3.56 7.48 -17.71
N THR A 206 2.25 7.25 -17.54
CA THR A 206 1.34 7.12 -18.69
C THR A 206 1.11 8.43 -19.44
N VAL A 207 1.11 9.57 -18.74
CA VAL A 207 0.98 10.90 -19.36
C VAL A 207 2.28 11.29 -20.07
N ALA A 208 3.44 11.06 -19.45
CA ALA A 208 4.74 11.30 -20.06
C ALA A 208 4.89 10.49 -21.36
N ALA A 209 4.55 9.19 -21.34
CA ALA A 209 4.63 8.33 -22.53
C ALA A 209 3.74 8.79 -23.69
N THR A 210 2.65 9.50 -23.41
CA THR A 210 1.77 10.05 -24.46
C THR A 210 2.26 11.42 -24.97
N GLN A 211 2.99 12.19 -24.15
CA GLN A 211 3.55 13.50 -24.49
C GLN A 211 4.91 13.43 -25.19
N GLU A 212 5.73 12.41 -24.93
CA GLU A 212 7.11 12.29 -25.43
C GLU A 212 7.22 12.19 -26.96
N LYS A 213 6.12 11.92 -27.69
CA LYS A 213 6.16 11.71 -29.15
C LYS A 213 5.83 12.92 -30.01
N ARG A 214 5.62 14.12 -29.44
CA ARG A 214 5.41 15.35 -30.23
C ARG A 214 6.59 16.29 -30.15
N VAL A 215 7.58 16.03 -31.00
CA VAL A 215 8.51 17.06 -31.50
C VAL A 215 8.28 17.19 -33.00
N ILE A 216 7.23 17.92 -33.38
CA ILE A 216 7.07 18.43 -34.75
C ILE A 216 7.51 19.91 -34.70
N GLY A 217 8.70 20.19 -35.26
CA GLY A 217 9.22 21.54 -35.49
C GLY A 217 10.72 21.72 -35.19
N PRO A 218 11.45 22.57 -35.94
CA PRO A 218 12.83 22.90 -35.63
C PRO A 218 12.90 23.66 -34.31
N GLN A 219 13.82 23.25 -33.44
CA GLN A 219 14.11 23.86 -32.14
C GLN A 219 14.46 25.35 -32.29
N GLY A 220 13.46 26.22 -32.13
CA GLY A 220 13.67 27.59 -31.69
C GLY A 220 13.70 27.60 -30.15
N PRO A 221 14.56 28.41 -29.51
CA PRO A 221 14.59 28.50 -28.06
C PRO A 221 13.22 28.98 -27.55
N MET A 222 12.50 28.11 -26.85
CA MET A 222 11.24 28.43 -26.21
C MET A 222 11.51 29.55 -25.19
N PRO A 223 10.79 30.69 -25.21
CA PRO A 223 10.79 31.57 -24.05
C PRO A 223 10.16 30.77 -22.90
N ASN A 224 10.87 30.66 -21.79
CA ASN A 224 10.38 30.03 -20.58
C ASN A 224 9.00 30.62 -20.21
N LEU A 225 7.92 29.84 -20.29
CA LEU A 225 6.60 30.17 -19.72
C LEU A 225 6.61 30.07 -18.18
N THR A 226 7.76 30.29 -17.54
CA THR A 226 7.75 30.71 -16.15
C THR A 226 7.29 32.16 -16.16
N ILE A 227 6.01 32.39 -15.87
CA ILE A 227 5.52 33.71 -15.48
C ILE A 227 6.28 34.08 -14.19
N THR A 228 7.45 34.69 -14.36
CA THR A 228 8.09 35.43 -13.28
C THR A 228 7.22 36.66 -13.10
N LYS A 229 6.46 36.69 -11.99
CA LYS A 229 5.70 37.87 -11.57
C LYS A 229 6.65 39.09 -11.66
N PRO A 230 6.36 40.10 -12.48
CA PRO A 230 7.22 41.27 -12.58
C PRO A 230 7.38 41.89 -11.19
N PRO A 231 8.59 42.35 -10.82
CA PRO A 231 8.90 42.82 -9.47
C PRO A 231 8.02 44.00 -9.00
N ASP A 232 7.35 44.67 -9.94
CA ASP A 232 6.55 45.88 -9.69
C ASP A 232 5.03 45.65 -9.71
N PHE A 233 4.55 44.40 -9.59
CA PHE A 233 3.11 44.15 -9.52
C PHE A 233 2.55 44.45 -8.12
N THR A 234 2.15 45.69 -7.89
CA THR A 234 1.23 46.04 -6.80
C THR A 234 -0.20 45.66 -7.23
N PRO A 235 -0.87 44.71 -6.56
CA PRO A 235 -2.27 44.43 -6.87
C PRO A 235 -3.10 45.69 -6.59
N MET A 236 -3.86 46.15 -7.59
CA MET A 236 -4.82 47.25 -7.44
C MET A 236 -5.83 46.89 -6.34
N SER A 237 -6.31 47.90 -5.62
CA SER A 237 -7.35 47.66 -4.62
C SER A 237 -8.67 47.24 -5.28
N ASP A 238 -9.48 46.43 -4.59
CA ASP A 238 -10.78 45.98 -5.10
C ASP A 238 -11.72 47.16 -5.45
N LEU A 239 -11.56 48.30 -4.76
CA LEU A 239 -12.28 49.54 -5.08
C LEU A 239 -11.88 50.13 -6.44
N GLU A 240 -10.59 50.15 -6.75
CA GLU A 240 -10.08 50.62 -8.05
C GLU A 240 -10.49 49.66 -9.16
N LEU A 241 -10.45 48.35 -8.89
CA LEU A 241 -10.89 47.33 -9.83
C LEU A 241 -12.39 47.45 -10.12
N ALA A 242 -13.21 47.69 -9.09
CA ALA A 242 -14.65 47.93 -9.25
C ALA A 242 -14.92 49.20 -10.08
N ARG A 243 -14.14 50.28 -9.90
CA ARG A 243 -14.27 51.51 -10.69
C ARG A 243 -13.93 51.28 -12.15
N VAL A 244 -12.80 50.61 -12.45
CA VAL A 244 -12.40 50.26 -13.81
C VAL A 244 -13.43 49.34 -14.46
N ALA A 245 -13.99 48.39 -13.72
CA ALA A 245 -15.03 47.50 -14.23
C ALA A 245 -16.33 48.26 -14.58
N ARG A 246 -16.73 49.23 -13.75
CA ARG A 246 -17.88 50.11 -14.04
C ARG A 246 -17.63 51.03 -15.24
N GLU A 247 -16.41 51.57 -15.39
CA GLU A 247 -15.99 52.34 -16.57
C GLU A 247 -16.02 51.47 -17.85
N GLN A 248 -15.71 50.18 -17.73
CA GLN A 248 -15.88 49.18 -18.79
C GLN A 248 -17.34 48.74 -19.01
N GLY A 249 -18.30 49.32 -18.28
CA GLY A 249 -19.73 49.00 -18.40
C GLY A 249 -20.14 47.67 -17.75
N LYS A 250 -19.30 47.08 -16.91
CA LYS A 250 -19.63 45.86 -16.14
C LYS A 250 -20.32 46.26 -14.83
N GLU A 251 -21.40 45.57 -14.50
CA GLU A 251 -22.11 45.76 -13.24
C GLU A 251 -21.36 45.04 -12.11
N VAL A 252 -20.82 45.82 -11.16
CA VAL A 252 -20.07 45.30 -10.00
C VAL A 252 -20.63 45.89 -8.72
N GLU A 253 -21.13 45.03 -7.85
CA GLU A 253 -21.61 45.37 -6.51
C GLU A 253 -20.45 45.33 -5.52
N VAL A 254 -20.41 46.30 -4.62
CA VAL A 254 -19.35 46.45 -3.61
C VAL A 254 -20.02 46.60 -2.26
N ASN A 255 -19.57 45.84 -1.27
CA ASN A 255 -20.07 45.91 0.11
C ASN A 255 -19.63 47.18 0.83
N ASP A 256 -20.23 47.47 2.00
CA ASP A 256 -19.86 48.60 2.87
C ASP A 256 -18.38 48.59 3.29
N ASP A 257 -17.75 47.40 3.32
CA ASP A 257 -16.32 47.21 3.60
C ASP A 257 -15.41 47.42 2.38
N GLY A 258 -15.96 47.82 1.23
CA GLY A 258 -15.20 48.11 0.01
C GLY A 258 -14.75 46.90 -0.82
N HIS A 259 -15.25 45.70 -0.50
CA HIS A 259 -14.95 44.46 -1.22
C HIS A 259 -15.96 44.20 -2.35
N ILE A 260 -15.48 43.70 -3.49
CA ILE A 260 -16.33 43.30 -4.62
C ILE A 260 -17.12 42.03 -4.25
N VAL A 261 -18.43 42.05 -4.50
CA VAL A 261 -19.31 40.91 -4.27
C VAL A 261 -19.89 40.40 -5.58
N ASP A 262 -19.72 39.10 -5.83
CA ASP A 262 -20.45 38.41 -6.90
C ASP A 262 -21.85 38.05 -6.41
N LYS A 263 -22.87 38.34 -7.23
CA LYS A 263 -24.26 37.95 -7.00
C LYS A 263 -24.36 36.45 -6.74
N ARG A 264 -23.52 35.60 -7.35
CA ARG A 264 -23.52 34.14 -7.12
C ARG A 264 -23.14 33.76 -5.68
N ASP A 265 -22.23 34.50 -5.06
CA ASP A 265 -21.79 34.21 -3.69
C ASP A 265 -22.89 34.55 -2.68
N LEU A 266 -23.68 35.60 -2.96
CA LEU A 266 -24.89 35.94 -2.20
C LEU A 266 -25.98 34.85 -2.33
N LEU A 267 -26.09 34.20 -3.50
CA LEU A 267 -27.05 33.11 -3.74
C LEU A 267 -26.60 31.76 -3.16
N SER A 268 -25.29 31.54 -2.94
CA SER A 268 -24.76 30.30 -2.35
C SER A 268 -24.97 30.20 -0.83
N ALA A 269 -25.19 31.34 -0.16
CA ALA A 269 -25.42 31.43 1.28
C ALA A 269 -26.86 31.10 1.70
N GLY A 270 -27.68 30.55 0.80
CA GLY A 270 -28.96 29.94 1.13
C GLY A 270 -28.82 28.45 1.38
N LEU A 271 -28.80 28.05 2.67
CA LEU A 271 -29.02 26.66 3.13
C LEU A 271 -27.92 25.65 2.78
N ASN A 272 -26.76 25.65 3.46
CA ASN A 272 -25.88 24.46 3.62
C ASN A 272 -24.81 24.64 4.73
N LEU A 273 -25.24 24.91 5.96
CA LEU A 273 -24.55 24.49 7.20
C LEU A 273 -25.66 23.83 8.02
N SER A 274 -25.61 22.63 8.58
CA SER A 274 -24.57 21.66 8.91
C SER A 274 -25.28 20.35 9.30
N LEU A 275 -24.53 19.25 9.38
CA LEU A 275 -24.92 17.87 9.75
C LEU A 275 -25.34 16.91 8.62
N PRO A 276 -24.86 15.64 8.65
CA PRO A 276 -25.39 14.58 7.81
C PRO A 276 -26.83 14.24 8.23
N ASN A 277 -27.65 13.99 7.23
CA ASN A 277 -29.06 13.61 7.33
C ASN A 277 -29.24 12.28 8.08
N THR A 278 -29.33 12.32 9.41
CA THR A 278 -29.80 11.20 10.24
C THR A 278 -31.27 11.38 10.61
N ARG A 279 -32.15 11.45 9.61
CA ARG A 279 -33.60 11.26 9.80
C ARG A 279 -34.03 9.92 9.22
N ARG A 280 -33.56 8.85 9.86
CA ARG A 280 -34.23 7.53 9.90
C ARG A 280 -33.91 6.90 11.24
N LEU A 281 -34.95 6.69 12.04
CA LEU A 281 -35.11 5.93 13.30
C LEU A 281 -36.13 6.78 14.11
N GLY A 282 -37.43 6.56 13.98
CA GLY A 282 -38.09 5.32 14.36
C GLY A 282 -38.60 5.48 15.78
N LYS A 283 -39.78 6.09 15.94
CA LYS A 283 -40.53 6.09 17.20
C LYS A 283 -40.83 4.64 17.57
N GLN A 284 -40.24 4.13 18.64
CA GLN A 284 -40.77 2.98 19.36
C GLN A 284 -40.92 3.35 20.83
N SER A 285 -42.19 3.29 21.26
CA SER A 285 -42.62 3.16 22.64
C SER A 285 -42.37 1.73 23.09
N GLN A 286 -41.85 1.56 24.31
CA GLN A 286 -42.14 0.50 25.31
C GLN A 286 -41.10 0.63 26.44
N THR A 287 -41.50 1.01 27.67
CA THR A 287 -41.89 0.11 28.78
C THR A 287 -40.88 -1.00 29.06
N THR A 288 -40.07 -0.87 30.11
CA THR A 288 -40.10 -1.67 31.36
C THR A 288 -38.93 -1.29 32.27
N ALA A 289 -39.20 -1.40 33.57
CA ALA A 289 -38.30 -1.11 34.68
C ALA A 289 -37.13 -2.11 34.79
N GLY A 290 -36.01 -1.63 35.32
CA GLY A 290 -34.86 -2.41 35.75
C GLY A 290 -34.05 -1.59 36.75
N ASP A 291 -34.17 -1.99 38.02
CA ASP A 291 -33.63 -1.40 39.24
C ASP A 291 -32.12 -1.69 39.38
N GLU A 292 -31.28 -0.67 39.58
CA GLU A 292 -29.89 -0.77 40.08
C GLU A 292 -29.48 0.60 40.69
N PRO A 293 -29.05 0.67 41.96
CA PRO A 293 -28.65 1.90 42.62
C PRO A 293 -27.17 2.26 42.36
N ASP A 294 -26.82 3.51 42.64
CA ASP A 294 -25.45 4.09 42.59
C ASP A 294 -24.91 4.55 41.23
N LYS A 295 -25.56 5.59 40.68
CA LYS A 295 -24.86 6.63 39.91
C LYS A 295 -25.26 8.02 40.39
N PRO A 296 -24.33 8.93 40.73
CA PRO A 296 -24.70 10.29 41.09
C PRO A 296 -25.29 11.00 39.88
N VAL A 297 -26.55 11.39 40.00
CA VAL A 297 -27.27 12.22 39.02
C VAL A 297 -26.54 13.57 38.92
N LYS A 298 -25.86 13.79 37.79
CA LYS A 298 -25.29 15.10 37.48
C LYS A 298 -26.43 16.04 37.13
N ILE A 299 -26.82 16.86 38.10
CA ILE A 299 -27.72 17.99 37.90
C ILE A 299 -26.98 18.97 36.98
N HIS A 300 -27.41 19.06 35.73
CA HIS A 300 -26.98 20.14 34.85
C HIS A 300 -27.73 21.41 35.27
N THR A 301 -27.15 22.16 36.21
CA THR A 301 -27.54 23.55 36.40
C THR A 301 -27.13 24.31 35.15
N ALA A 302 -28.11 24.86 34.45
CA ALA A 302 -27.89 25.78 33.35
C ALA A 302 -27.21 27.04 33.91
N VAL A 303 -25.89 27.14 33.71
CA VAL A 303 -25.15 28.39 33.88
C VAL A 303 -24.70 28.83 32.50
N GLY A 304 -24.98 30.10 32.22
CA GLY A 304 -24.97 30.71 30.90
C GLY A 304 -23.65 30.67 30.13
N ALA A 305 -23.77 31.20 28.92
CA ALA A 305 -22.70 31.36 27.94
C ALA A 305 -21.39 31.91 28.55
N ALA A 306 -20.39 31.03 28.73
CA ALA A 306 -18.95 31.28 28.55
C ALA A 306 -18.07 30.20 29.24
N ALA A 307 -18.37 28.90 29.10
CA ALA A 307 -17.32 27.90 29.28
C ALA A 307 -16.37 28.04 28.08
N SER A 308 -15.18 28.61 28.29
CA SER A 308 -14.19 28.83 27.24
C SER A 308 -13.96 27.55 26.44
N ARG A 309 -13.83 27.64 25.11
CA ARG A 309 -13.58 26.49 24.22
C ARG A 309 -12.38 25.63 24.69
N ARG A 310 -11.45 26.22 25.44
CA ARG A 310 -10.35 25.51 26.11
C ARG A 310 -10.81 24.53 27.19
N GLU A 311 -11.79 24.91 28.03
CA GLU A 311 -12.30 24.07 29.11
C GLU A 311 -13.12 22.88 28.59
N ILE A 312 -13.92 23.09 27.53
CA ILE A 312 -14.65 22.01 26.84
C ILE A 312 -13.66 21.01 26.23
N ASN A 313 -12.59 21.51 25.61
CA ASN A 313 -11.55 20.67 25.03
C ASN A 313 -10.75 19.92 26.11
N GLU A 314 -10.48 20.56 27.25
CA GLU A 314 -9.76 19.92 28.36
C GLU A 314 -10.60 18.82 29.03
N ARG A 315 -11.91 19.05 29.24
CA ARG A 315 -12.84 18.04 29.74
C ARG A 315 -12.91 16.84 28.80
N ARG A 316 -13.05 17.10 27.49
CA ARG A 316 -13.04 16.04 26.46
C ARG A 316 -11.72 15.28 26.43
N ARG A 317 -10.58 15.95 26.59
CA ARG A 317 -9.25 15.29 26.68
C ARG A 317 -9.13 14.39 27.91
N ARG A 318 -9.63 14.83 29.07
CA ARG A 318 -9.64 14.01 30.29
C ARG A 318 -10.52 12.77 30.15
N GLU A 319 -11.69 12.89 29.53
CA GLU A 319 -12.57 11.75 29.24
C GLU A 319 -11.90 10.74 28.30
N ILE A 320 -11.24 11.20 27.22
CA ILE A 320 -10.49 10.34 26.31
C ILE A 320 -9.33 9.65 27.05
N MET A 321 -8.59 10.39 27.88
CA MET A 321 -7.49 9.81 28.67
C MET A 321 -7.97 8.71 29.62
N GLN A 322 -9.11 8.93 30.29
CA GLN A 322 -9.70 7.91 31.17
C GLN A 322 -10.15 6.67 30.38
N GLN A 323 -10.75 6.84 29.20
CA GLN A 323 -11.12 5.70 28.33
C GLN A 323 -9.88 4.91 27.89
N MET A 324 -8.81 5.60 27.49
CA MET A 324 -7.53 4.98 27.11
C MET A 324 -6.87 4.24 28.29
N GLU A 325 -6.96 4.78 29.50
CA GLU A 325 -6.42 4.15 30.69
C GLU A 325 -7.19 2.89 31.07
N ILE A 326 -8.53 2.92 30.97
CA ILE A 326 -9.38 1.73 31.17
C ILE A 326 -9.05 0.66 30.13
N GLU A 327 -8.88 1.03 28.86
CA GLU A 327 -8.53 0.09 27.79
C GLU A 327 -7.13 -0.51 27.99
N LYS A 328 -6.13 0.32 28.35
CA LYS A 328 -4.79 -0.16 28.72
C LYS A 328 -4.85 -1.13 29.89
N ARG A 329 -5.62 -0.82 30.94
CA ARG A 329 -5.78 -1.69 32.11
C ARG A 329 -6.46 -3.02 31.76
N ARG A 330 -7.44 -3.01 30.85
CA ARG A 330 -8.04 -4.24 30.32
C ARG A 330 -7.02 -5.07 29.55
N ALA A 331 -6.26 -4.44 28.66
CA ALA A 331 -5.24 -5.12 27.86
C ALA A 331 -4.09 -5.69 28.72
N THR A 332 -3.65 -4.98 29.78
CA THR A 332 -2.64 -5.51 30.70
C THR A 332 -3.17 -6.69 31.50
N ASN A 333 -4.41 -6.60 31.99
CA ASN A 333 -5.04 -7.70 32.73
C ASN A 333 -5.26 -8.94 31.85
N GLU A 334 -5.63 -8.76 30.57
CA GLU A 334 -5.78 -9.86 29.62
C GLU A 334 -4.43 -10.53 29.33
N LYS A 335 -3.37 -9.75 29.12
CA LYS A 335 -2.01 -10.28 28.97
C LYS A 335 -1.54 -11.05 30.21
N GLN A 336 -1.77 -10.52 31.41
CA GLN A 336 -1.42 -11.20 32.65
C GLN A 336 -2.16 -12.54 32.79
N ARG A 337 -3.46 -12.57 32.45
CA ARG A 337 -4.24 -13.81 32.45
C ARG A 337 -3.69 -14.83 31.46
N GLU A 338 -3.35 -14.43 30.24
CA GLU A 338 -2.73 -15.33 29.27
C GLU A 338 -1.37 -15.87 29.74
N GLU A 339 -0.56 -15.02 30.39
CA GLU A 339 0.73 -15.42 30.96
C GLU A 339 0.53 -16.42 32.10
N ASP A 340 -0.42 -16.16 32.99
CA ASP A 340 -0.80 -17.07 34.08
C ASP A 340 -1.33 -18.41 33.55
N GLU A 341 -2.14 -18.40 32.49
CA GLU A 341 -2.63 -19.63 31.84
C GLU A 341 -1.49 -20.42 31.19
N LYS A 342 -0.55 -19.74 30.51
CA LYS A 342 0.65 -20.36 29.94
C LYS A 342 1.52 -20.96 31.05
N LEU A 343 1.75 -20.23 32.14
CA LEU A 343 2.49 -20.70 33.31
C LEU A 343 1.81 -21.92 33.92
N ARG A 344 0.50 -21.87 34.19
CA ARG A 344 -0.30 -23.02 34.67
C ARG A 344 -0.20 -24.22 33.75
N ARG A 345 -0.28 -24.03 32.43
CA ARG A 345 -0.10 -25.11 31.45
C ARG A 345 1.31 -25.69 31.50
N THR A 346 2.34 -24.88 31.72
CA THR A 346 3.71 -25.38 31.85
C THR A 346 3.93 -26.11 33.16
N VAL A 347 3.32 -25.66 34.27
CA VAL A 347 3.40 -26.32 35.58
C VAL A 347 2.64 -27.64 35.55
N ALA A 348 1.44 -27.68 34.95
CA ALA A 348 0.65 -28.90 34.79
C ALA A 348 1.34 -29.96 33.90
N LYS A 349 2.25 -29.54 33.00
CA LYS A 349 3.07 -30.44 32.18
C LYS A 349 4.32 -30.95 32.90
N ARG A 350 4.72 -30.35 34.03
CA ARG A 350 5.86 -30.82 34.82
C ARG A 350 5.37 -31.91 35.78
N ASN A 351 6.17 -32.96 35.92
CA ASN A 351 5.90 -34.01 36.90
C ASN A 351 6.04 -33.43 38.31
N THR A 352 5.06 -33.73 39.17
CA THR A 352 5.12 -33.32 40.58
C THR A 352 6.14 -34.16 41.35
N GLU A 353 6.64 -33.68 42.48
CA GLU A 353 7.60 -34.44 43.30
C GLU A 353 7.04 -35.80 43.74
N SER A 354 5.73 -35.88 43.99
CA SER A 354 5.02 -37.13 44.25
C SER A 354 5.03 -38.09 43.06
N ASP A 355 4.93 -37.60 41.82
CA ASP A 355 5.00 -38.44 40.62
C ASP A 355 6.39 -39.04 40.46
N VAL A 356 7.43 -38.25 40.76
CA VAL A 356 8.83 -38.70 40.73
C VAL A 356 9.10 -39.75 41.81
N LEU A 357 8.58 -39.56 43.03
CA LEU A 357 8.69 -40.54 44.12
C LEU A 357 7.94 -41.83 43.79
N SER A 358 6.71 -41.75 43.28
CA SER A 358 5.93 -42.91 42.84
C SER A 358 6.61 -43.67 41.69
N ALA A 359 7.24 -42.97 40.75
CA ALA A 359 8.00 -43.59 39.67
C ALA A 359 9.25 -44.30 40.21
N ARG A 360 9.94 -43.70 41.19
CA ARG A 360 11.10 -44.29 41.87
C ARG A 360 10.73 -45.54 42.66
N GLU A 361 9.62 -45.53 43.39
CA GLU A 361 9.10 -46.70 44.11
C GLU A 361 8.73 -47.83 43.16
N ARG A 362 8.00 -47.55 42.08
CA ARG A 362 7.67 -48.54 41.05
C ARG A 362 8.90 -49.12 40.36
N TYR A 363 9.94 -48.31 40.17
CA TYR A 363 11.22 -48.78 39.64
C TYR A 363 11.93 -49.72 40.62
N LEU A 364 11.99 -49.35 41.91
CA LEU A 364 12.59 -50.19 42.95
C LEU A 364 11.83 -51.52 43.14
N ALA A 365 10.50 -51.50 43.09
CA ALA A 365 9.68 -52.70 43.15
C ALA A 365 9.94 -53.64 41.96
N ARG A 366 9.97 -53.11 40.73
CA ARG A 366 10.35 -53.89 39.53
C ARG A 366 11.76 -54.45 39.63
N LYS A 367 12.70 -53.69 40.19
CA LYS A 367 14.07 -54.15 40.40
C LYS A 367 14.13 -55.30 41.41
N ARG A 368 13.40 -55.22 42.52
CA ARG A 368 13.30 -56.30 43.52
C ARG A 368 12.68 -57.56 42.92
N GLN A 369 11.54 -57.45 42.23
CA GLN A 369 10.91 -58.58 41.57
C GLN A 369 11.81 -59.22 40.51
N LYS A 370 12.57 -58.42 39.76
CA LYS A 370 13.53 -58.95 38.78
C LYS A 370 14.65 -59.74 39.46
N LEU A 371 15.14 -59.29 40.62
CA LEU A 371 16.14 -60.01 41.40
C LEU A 371 15.58 -61.32 41.97
N GLU A 372 14.39 -61.30 42.55
CA GLU A 372 13.72 -62.50 43.06
C GLU A 372 13.46 -63.52 41.93
N VAL A 373 13.00 -63.09 40.76
CA VAL A 373 12.81 -63.98 39.61
C VAL A 373 14.14 -64.54 39.11
N THR A 374 15.22 -63.75 39.11
CA THR A 374 16.54 -64.28 38.75
C THR A 374 17.08 -65.29 39.77
N GLU A 375 16.81 -65.10 41.06
CA GLU A 375 17.19 -66.05 42.10
C GLU A 375 16.38 -67.36 42.01
N VAL A 376 15.07 -67.27 41.78
CA VAL A 376 14.21 -68.44 41.55
C VAL A 376 14.63 -69.22 40.29
N ASN A 377 15.01 -68.51 39.22
CA ASN A 377 15.47 -69.15 37.98
C ASN A 377 16.87 -69.76 38.09
N GLN A 378 17.73 -69.26 38.98
CA GLN A 378 19.03 -69.89 39.29
C GLN A 378 18.88 -71.09 40.25
N GLY A 379 17.88 -71.09 41.14
CA GLY A 379 17.59 -72.22 42.03
C GLY A 379 16.88 -73.41 41.33
N GLY A 380 16.03 -73.14 40.33
CA GLY A 380 15.29 -74.17 39.59
C GLY A 380 16.07 -74.96 38.55
N GLY A 381 17.33 -74.59 38.27
CA GLY A 381 18.22 -75.29 37.33
C GLY A 381 19.01 -76.46 37.92
N SER A 382 18.80 -76.82 39.21
CA SER A 382 19.57 -77.87 39.90
C SER A 382 18.79 -79.15 40.21
N SER A 383 17.52 -79.27 39.77
CA SER A 383 16.66 -80.44 40.05
C SER A 383 16.06 -81.03 38.77
N GLY A 384 16.92 -81.34 37.80
CA GLY A 384 16.53 -81.91 36.51
C GLY A 384 17.67 -82.64 35.82
N ASP A 385 18.40 -83.47 36.56
CA ASP A 385 19.20 -84.58 36.03
C ASP A 385 19.46 -85.55 37.18
N LEU A 386 18.66 -86.62 37.24
CA LEU A 386 18.94 -87.96 37.78
C LEU A 386 17.70 -88.86 37.64
#